data_AF-A0A8J6QQD1-F1
#
_entry.id   AF-A0A8J6QQD1-F1
#
_cell.length_a   1.000
_cell.length_b   1.000
_cell.length_c   1.000
_cell.angle_alpha   90.00
_cell.angle_beta   90.00
_cell.angle_gamma   90.00
#
_symmetry.space_group_name_H-M   'P 1'
#
loop_
_entity.id
_entity.type
_entity.pdbx_description
1 polymer ?
#
loop_
_entity_poly.entity_id
_entity_poly.type
_entity_poly.pdbx_seq_one_letter_code
_entity_poly.pdbx_strand_id
1 'polypeptide(L)'
;MAMNINQAAPIIKALERDPQGKRRIRIDLKRQTPEVIASCCHIAHSLDQLGMCLYSQYKKSPNCLLTLKLNGLPATTSYLSGQWFKVAVAEKIKDYQQTNPEVQLVRNLAIRSAAGEQQQLDFIIAFEQRIVVVEVTTGRWQSQLQSLERLHSHFGIPLEQCAVILSERDQQDDQHAGQMHTIDVLAITELEDWLDEQIYASTTTETELPEAVYK
;
A
#
# COMPACT_ATOMS: atom_id res chain seq x y z
N MET A 1 -3.84 -10.97 -17.56
CA MET A 1 -3.44 -12.10 -16.69
C MET A 1 -2.66 -11.50 -15.54
N ALA A 2 -3.20 -11.49 -14.32
CA ALA A 2 -2.53 -10.89 -13.16
C ALA A 2 -1.23 -11.66 -12.87
N MET A 3 -0.12 -10.94 -12.70
CA MET A 3 1.17 -11.54 -12.37
C MET A 3 1.13 -12.02 -10.91
N ASN A 4 1.40 -13.30 -10.65
CA ASN A 4 1.52 -13.81 -9.29
C ASN A 4 2.85 -13.30 -8.70
N ILE A 5 2.82 -12.54 -7.60
CA ILE A 5 4.02 -11.93 -7.01
C ILE A 5 5.08 -12.98 -6.66
N ASN A 6 4.66 -14.21 -6.33
CA ASN A 6 5.57 -15.31 -6.01
C ASN A 6 6.46 -15.71 -7.20
N GLN A 7 5.97 -15.53 -8.43
CA GLN A 7 6.75 -15.76 -9.65
C GLN A 7 7.81 -14.66 -9.87
N ALA A 8 7.67 -13.52 -9.20
CA ALA A 8 8.62 -12.42 -9.22
C ALA A 8 9.55 -12.37 -7.99
N ALA A 9 9.39 -13.28 -7.03
CA ALA A 9 10.16 -13.30 -5.80
C ALA A 9 11.69 -13.18 -5.99
N PRO A 10 12.34 -13.82 -7.00
CA PRO A 10 13.78 -13.69 -7.19
C PRO A 10 14.24 -12.26 -7.46
N ILE A 11 13.52 -11.51 -8.31
CA ILE A 11 13.89 -10.13 -8.63
C ILE A 11 13.51 -9.17 -7.51
N ILE A 12 12.36 -9.37 -6.85
CA ILE A 12 11.93 -8.55 -5.71
C ILE A 12 12.97 -8.61 -4.59
N LYS A 13 13.35 -9.83 -4.16
CA LYS A 13 14.39 -10.02 -3.13
C LYS A 13 15.74 -9.42 -3.52
N ALA A 14 16.05 -9.39 -4.81
CA ALA A 14 17.30 -8.81 -5.30
C ALA A 14 17.27 -7.28 -5.27
N LEU A 15 16.13 -6.66 -5.59
CA LEU A 15 15.89 -5.22 -5.51
C LEU A 15 15.87 -4.73 -4.06
N GLU A 16 15.26 -5.46 -3.15
CA GLU A 16 15.21 -5.14 -1.70
C GLU A 16 16.60 -5.09 -1.05
N ARG A 17 17.56 -5.86 -1.55
CA ARG A 17 18.94 -5.90 -1.02
C ARG A 17 19.77 -4.69 -1.41
N ASP A 18 19.42 -4.00 -2.49
CA ASP A 18 20.15 -2.82 -2.97
C ASP A 18 19.23 -1.79 -3.63
N PRO A 19 18.25 -1.24 -2.89
CA PRO A 19 17.29 -0.28 -3.43
C PRO A 19 17.96 1.05 -3.84
N GLN A 20 19.14 1.34 -3.27
CA GLN A 20 19.95 2.51 -3.59
C GLN A 20 20.75 2.36 -4.90
N GLY A 21 20.72 1.20 -5.55
CA GLY A 21 21.37 1.00 -6.84
C GLY A 21 22.90 1.08 -6.80
N LYS A 22 23.51 0.85 -5.65
CA LYS A 22 24.97 0.99 -5.48
C LYS A 22 25.74 -0.04 -6.27
N ARG A 23 25.13 -1.20 -6.54
CA ARG A 23 25.76 -2.36 -7.18
C ARG A 23 24.98 -2.79 -8.40
N ARG A 24 25.62 -3.61 -9.22
CA ARG A 24 24.91 -4.38 -10.26
C ARG A 24 24.23 -5.56 -9.59
N ILE A 25 22.93 -5.69 -9.80
CA ILE A 25 22.13 -6.81 -9.36
C ILE A 25 22.26 -7.92 -10.41
N ARG A 26 22.56 -9.13 -9.96
CA ARG A 26 22.66 -10.34 -10.81
C ARG A 26 21.76 -11.41 -10.23
N ILE A 27 20.85 -11.92 -11.06
CA ILE A 27 19.85 -12.92 -10.68
C ILE A 27 20.04 -14.13 -11.59
N ASP A 28 20.49 -15.24 -11.00
CA ASP A 28 20.61 -16.52 -11.69
C ASP A 28 19.22 -17.19 -11.76
N LEU A 29 18.75 -17.41 -12.99
CA LEU A 29 17.44 -18.00 -13.28
C LEU A 29 17.55 -19.39 -13.91
N LYS A 30 18.73 -20.03 -13.92
CA LYS A 30 18.98 -21.28 -14.65
C LYS A 30 18.12 -22.47 -14.22
N ARG A 31 17.65 -22.47 -12.97
CA ARG A 31 16.79 -23.52 -12.39
C ARG A 31 15.34 -23.08 -12.16
N GLN A 32 14.98 -21.90 -12.66
CA GLN A 32 13.64 -21.35 -12.50
C GLN A 32 12.73 -21.83 -13.64
N THR A 33 11.42 -21.83 -13.38
CA THR A 33 10.44 -22.16 -14.43
C THR A 33 10.36 -21.04 -15.47
N PRO A 34 9.85 -21.33 -16.70
CA PRO A 34 9.65 -20.31 -17.72
C PRO A 34 8.81 -19.12 -17.25
N GLU A 35 7.80 -19.36 -16.39
CA GLU A 35 6.92 -18.33 -15.84
C GLU A 35 7.69 -17.39 -14.91
N VAL A 36 8.54 -17.93 -14.03
CA VAL A 36 9.39 -17.12 -13.14
C VAL A 36 10.39 -16.30 -13.95
N ILE A 37 11.00 -16.90 -14.98
CA ILE A 37 11.91 -16.18 -15.89
C ILE A 37 11.18 -15.03 -16.57
N ALA A 38 9.99 -15.29 -17.11
CA ALA A 38 9.16 -14.30 -17.78
C ALA A 38 8.78 -13.15 -16.83
N SER A 39 8.31 -13.43 -15.62
CA SER A 39 7.97 -12.42 -14.62
C SER A 39 9.17 -11.57 -14.21
N CYS A 40 10.33 -12.19 -13.98
CA CYS A 40 11.55 -11.45 -13.65
C CYS A 40 12.00 -10.53 -14.80
N CYS A 41 11.94 -11.03 -16.05
CA CYS A 41 12.29 -10.24 -17.22
C CYS A 41 11.29 -9.11 -17.45
N HIS A 42 9.99 -9.37 -17.22
CA HIS A 42 8.94 -8.37 -17.34
C HIS A 42 9.16 -7.22 -16.37
N ILE A 43 9.38 -7.51 -15.08
CA ILE A 43 9.69 -6.47 -14.09
C ILE A 43 10.95 -5.69 -14.48
N ALA A 44 12.04 -6.39 -14.85
CA ALA A 44 13.28 -5.72 -15.22
C ALA A 44 13.13 -4.84 -16.47
N HIS A 45 12.27 -5.23 -17.40
CA HIS A 45 11.92 -4.42 -18.56
C HIS A 45 11.04 -3.23 -18.18
N SER A 46 10.04 -3.41 -17.32
CA SER A 46 9.20 -2.32 -16.82
C SER A 46 10.02 -1.26 -16.07
N LEU A 47 10.95 -1.68 -15.21
CA LEU A 47 11.87 -0.76 -14.53
C LEU A 47 12.75 0.02 -15.52
N ASP A 48 13.19 -0.64 -16.60
CA ASP A 48 13.97 -0.01 -17.67
C ASP A 48 13.13 1.02 -18.45
N GLN A 49 11.90 0.67 -18.83
CA GLN A 49 10.95 1.56 -19.50
C GLN A 49 10.57 2.78 -18.66
N LEU A 50 10.49 2.61 -17.33
CA LEU A 50 10.24 3.70 -16.38
C LEU A 50 11.50 4.56 -16.09
N GLY A 51 12.64 4.28 -16.76
CA GLY A 51 13.89 5.01 -16.55
C GLY A 51 14.54 4.77 -15.18
N MET A 52 14.13 3.72 -14.47
CA MET A 52 14.66 3.36 -13.14
C MET A 52 15.99 2.59 -13.23
N CYS A 53 16.32 2.06 -14.40
CA CYS A 53 17.57 1.36 -14.67
C CYS A 53 18.53 2.25 -15.49
N LEU A 54 19.83 2.16 -15.17
CA LEU A 54 20.90 2.56 -16.09
C LEU A 54 21.17 1.49 -17.15
N TYR A 55 20.81 0.24 -16.82
CA TYR A 55 21.02 -0.91 -17.67
C TYR A 55 20.19 -2.09 -17.17
N SER A 56 19.62 -2.85 -18.11
CA SER A 56 18.95 -4.13 -17.89
C SER A 56 19.27 -5.08 -19.05
N GLN A 57 19.72 -6.30 -18.74
CA GLN A 57 19.99 -7.33 -19.76
C GLN A 57 19.69 -8.72 -19.21
N TYR A 58 18.96 -9.50 -20.01
CA TYR A 58 18.81 -10.93 -19.81
C TYR A 58 19.66 -11.72 -20.80
N LYS A 59 20.52 -12.62 -20.30
CA LYS A 59 21.24 -13.61 -21.10
C LYS A 59 20.45 -14.91 -21.09
N LYS A 60 20.01 -15.34 -22.27
CA LYS A 60 19.26 -16.60 -22.47
C LYS A 60 20.13 -17.85 -22.16
N SER A 61 19.51 -19.02 -22.27
CA SER A 61 20.19 -20.33 -22.14
C SER A 61 21.51 -20.38 -22.94
N PRO A 62 22.58 -21.00 -22.40
CA PRO A 62 22.65 -21.79 -21.15
C PRO A 62 22.91 -20.97 -19.87
N ASN A 63 23.03 -19.65 -19.99
CA ASN A 63 23.41 -18.79 -18.88
C ASN A 63 22.23 -18.41 -17.99
N CYS A 64 21.06 -18.13 -18.59
CA CYS A 64 19.83 -17.74 -17.89
C CYS A 64 20.07 -16.70 -16.78
N LEU A 65 20.80 -15.63 -17.11
CA LEU A 65 21.28 -14.63 -16.14
C LEU A 65 20.64 -13.28 -16.42
N LEU A 66 19.88 -12.76 -15.47
CA LEU A 66 19.36 -11.40 -15.51
C LEU A 66 20.32 -10.47 -14.75
N THR A 67 20.76 -9.40 -15.41
CA THR A 67 21.61 -8.36 -14.81
C THR A 67 20.94 -7.01 -14.98
N LEU A 68 20.83 -6.26 -13.89
CA LEU A 68 20.35 -4.88 -13.93
C LEU A 68 21.21 -3.96 -13.05
N LYS A 69 21.21 -2.66 -13.36
CA LYS A 69 21.78 -1.61 -12.53
C LYS A 69 20.77 -0.49 -12.39
N LEU A 70 20.33 -0.21 -11.17
CA LEU A 70 19.43 0.91 -10.90
C LEU A 70 20.16 2.25 -11.05
N ASN A 71 19.41 3.31 -11.29
CA ASN A 71 19.94 4.68 -11.44
C ASN A 71 20.36 5.34 -10.11
N GLY A 72 19.93 4.80 -8.96
CA GLY A 72 20.23 5.34 -7.64
C GLY A 72 19.56 6.68 -7.33
N LEU A 73 18.59 7.11 -8.15
CA LEU A 73 17.83 8.33 -7.89
C LEU A 73 16.96 8.15 -6.64
N PRO A 74 16.72 9.23 -5.85
CA PRO A 74 15.84 9.16 -4.68
C PRO A 74 14.45 8.61 -5.02
N ALA A 75 13.86 9.03 -6.14
CA ALA A 75 12.54 8.54 -6.59
C ALA A 75 12.53 7.02 -6.84
N THR A 76 13.57 6.47 -7.45
CA THR A 76 13.70 5.02 -7.67
C THR A 76 13.88 4.27 -6.36
N THR A 77 14.69 4.82 -5.45
CA THR A 77 14.89 4.23 -4.12
C THR A 77 13.57 4.20 -3.35
N SER A 78 12.84 5.32 -3.30
CA SER A 78 11.54 5.42 -2.63
C SER A 78 10.49 4.52 -3.27
N TYR A 79 10.47 4.43 -4.61
CA TYR A 79 9.57 3.54 -5.33
C TYR A 79 9.78 2.09 -4.90
N LEU A 80 11.03 1.61 -4.95
CA LEU A 80 11.38 0.24 -4.57
C LEU A 80 11.23 -0.05 -3.08
N SER A 81 11.30 0.96 -2.21
CA SER A 81 11.11 0.81 -0.77
C SER A 81 9.64 0.80 -0.33
N GLY A 82 8.68 0.74 -1.26
CA GLY A 82 7.26 0.59 -0.95
C GLY A 82 6.35 1.71 -1.47
N GLN A 83 6.89 2.82 -2.01
CA GLN A 83 6.03 3.89 -2.56
C GLN A 83 5.20 3.40 -3.75
N TRP A 84 5.66 2.36 -4.46
CA TRP A 84 4.87 1.71 -5.52
C TRP A 84 3.50 1.26 -5.04
N PHE A 85 3.40 0.79 -3.79
CA PHE A 85 2.16 0.26 -3.26
C PHE A 85 1.20 1.37 -2.84
N LYS A 86 1.72 2.47 -2.30
CA LYS A 86 0.94 3.70 -2.10
C LYS A 86 0.41 4.24 -3.43
N VAL A 87 1.19 4.17 -4.51
CA VAL A 87 0.70 4.53 -5.85
C VAL A 87 -0.43 3.60 -6.30
N ALA A 88 -0.30 2.30 -6.11
CA ALA A 88 -1.34 1.33 -6.45
C ALA A 88 -2.65 1.55 -5.67
N VAL A 89 -2.57 1.76 -4.36
CA VAL A 89 -3.75 2.07 -3.52
C VAL A 89 -4.39 3.39 -3.96
N ALA A 90 -3.59 4.41 -4.27
CA ALA A 90 -4.12 5.69 -4.76
C ALA A 90 -4.87 5.57 -6.08
N GLU A 91 -4.36 4.79 -7.04
CA GLU A 91 -5.08 4.53 -8.30
C GLU A 91 -6.36 3.72 -8.04
N LYS A 92 -6.34 2.74 -7.13
CA LYS A 92 -7.55 1.98 -6.75
C LYS A 92 -8.63 2.89 -6.15
N ILE A 93 -8.27 3.80 -5.25
CA ILE A 93 -9.22 4.79 -4.70
C ILE A 93 -9.72 5.73 -5.80
N LYS A 94 -8.86 6.12 -6.73
CA LYS A 94 -9.25 6.99 -7.86
C LYS A 94 -10.20 6.31 -8.84
N ASP A 95 -10.03 5.00 -9.07
CA ASP A 95 -10.98 4.21 -9.84
C ASP A 95 -12.33 4.13 -9.11
N TYR A 96 -12.31 3.92 -7.78
CA TYR A 96 -13.51 3.96 -6.95
C TYR A 96 -14.22 5.34 -6.96
N GLN A 97 -13.49 6.45 -7.04
CA GLN A 97 -14.07 7.79 -7.21
C GLN A 97 -14.84 7.96 -8.52
N GLN A 98 -14.59 7.13 -9.54
CA GLN A 98 -15.35 7.19 -10.81
C GLN A 98 -16.80 6.72 -10.63
N THR A 99 -17.05 5.82 -9.67
CA THR A 99 -18.39 5.33 -9.32
C THR A 99 -18.99 6.07 -8.12
N ASN A 100 -18.15 6.65 -7.25
CA ASN A 100 -18.54 7.36 -6.03
C ASN A 100 -17.94 8.79 -6.02
N PRO A 101 -18.50 9.73 -6.80
CA PRO A 101 -17.89 11.06 -7.04
C PRO A 101 -17.83 11.98 -5.81
N GLU A 102 -18.59 11.68 -4.76
CA GLU A 102 -18.57 12.36 -3.47
C GLU A 102 -17.31 12.06 -2.65
N VAL A 103 -16.59 10.99 -2.98
CA VAL A 103 -15.37 10.58 -2.31
C VAL A 103 -14.22 11.52 -2.69
N GLN A 104 -13.57 12.09 -1.70
CA GLN A 104 -12.39 12.95 -1.85
C GLN A 104 -11.16 12.27 -1.28
N LEU A 105 -10.04 12.34 -2.01
CA LEU A 105 -8.77 11.73 -1.62
C LEU A 105 -7.71 12.80 -1.35
N VAL A 106 -7.14 12.79 -0.14
CA VAL A 106 -5.95 13.56 0.22
C VAL A 106 -4.80 12.58 0.48
N ARG A 107 -3.62 12.86 -0.09
CA ARG A 107 -2.45 11.98 -0.03
C ARG A 107 -1.30 12.64 0.71
N ASN A 108 -0.51 11.85 1.43
CA ASN A 108 0.73 12.29 2.11
C ASN A 108 0.51 13.53 2.99
N LEU A 109 -0.58 13.58 3.77
CA LEU A 109 -0.88 14.73 4.61
C LEU A 109 0.05 14.75 5.82
N ALA A 110 0.80 15.84 5.99
CA ALA A 110 1.56 16.07 7.20
C ALA A 110 0.70 16.83 8.21
N ILE A 111 0.34 16.16 9.30
CA ILE A 111 -0.37 16.78 10.43
C ILE A 111 0.62 17.13 11.54
N ARG A 112 0.31 18.19 12.28
CA ARG A 112 1.12 18.64 13.42
C ARG A 112 0.23 18.73 14.66
N SER A 113 0.63 18.06 15.74
CA SER A 113 -0.09 18.14 17.02
C SER A 113 0.16 19.50 17.69
N ALA A 114 -0.65 19.84 18.69
CA ALA A 114 -0.44 21.03 19.51
C ALA A 114 0.92 21.01 20.25
N ALA A 115 1.47 19.83 20.53
CA ALA A 115 2.80 19.64 21.12
C ALA A 115 3.94 19.80 20.09
N GLY A 116 3.63 20.02 18.81
CA GLY A 116 4.60 20.25 17.74
C GLY A 116 5.10 18.98 17.05
N GLU A 117 4.63 17.80 17.45
CA GLU A 117 4.94 16.52 16.80
C GLU A 117 4.36 16.48 15.39
N GLN A 118 5.11 15.94 14.44
CA GLN A 118 4.66 15.78 13.06
C GLN A 118 4.45 14.30 12.74
N GLN A 119 3.31 14.01 12.12
CA GLN A 119 3.00 12.69 11.58
C GLN A 119 2.59 12.85 10.12
N GLN A 120 3.04 11.93 9.27
CA GLN A 120 2.55 11.83 7.89
C GLN A 120 1.49 10.74 7.84
N LEU A 121 0.39 11.04 7.16
CA LEU A 121 -0.68 10.10 6.84
C LEU A 121 -0.63 9.78 5.35
N ASP A 122 -0.69 8.51 5.02
CA ASP A 122 -0.64 8.05 3.64
C ASP A 122 -1.87 8.53 2.87
N PHE A 123 -3.07 8.27 3.40
CA PHE A 123 -4.34 8.65 2.79
C PHE A 123 -5.35 9.13 3.83
N ILE A 124 -6.03 10.21 3.49
CA ILE A 124 -7.31 10.59 4.10
C ILE A 124 -8.35 10.55 3.00
N ILE A 125 -9.43 9.84 3.28
CA ILE A 125 -10.57 9.72 2.37
C ILE A 125 -11.75 10.38 3.07
N ALA A 126 -12.38 11.34 2.42
CA ALA A 126 -13.52 12.05 2.96
C ALA A 126 -14.75 11.82 2.08
N PHE A 127 -15.89 11.63 2.70
CA PHE A 127 -17.19 11.54 2.05
C PHE A 127 -18.25 12.07 3.02
N GLU A 128 -19.11 12.96 2.53
CA GLU A 128 -20.11 13.66 3.33
C GLU A 128 -19.52 14.35 4.58
N GLN A 129 -19.87 13.88 5.78
CA GLN A 129 -19.37 14.37 7.07
C GLN A 129 -18.39 13.41 7.76
N ARG A 130 -17.94 12.37 7.05
CA ARG A 130 -17.04 11.35 7.59
C ARG A 130 -15.67 11.46 6.92
N ILE A 131 -14.64 11.24 7.73
CA ILE A 131 -13.28 11.04 7.24
C ILE A 131 -12.84 9.64 7.66
N VAL A 132 -12.08 8.98 6.81
CA VAL A 132 -11.38 7.76 7.16
C VAL A 132 -9.90 7.90 6.82
N VAL A 133 -9.07 7.23 7.60
CA VAL A 133 -7.62 7.31 7.49
C VAL A 133 -7.08 5.94 7.13
N VAL A 134 -6.29 5.91 6.06
CA VAL A 134 -5.77 4.67 5.52
C VAL A 134 -4.24 4.76 5.48
N GLU A 135 -3.58 3.87 6.23
CA GLU A 135 -2.14 3.67 6.20
C GLU A 135 -1.80 2.46 5.33
N VAL A 136 -0.68 2.52 4.62
CA VAL A 136 -0.35 1.49 3.61
C VAL A 136 1.05 0.94 3.82
N THR A 137 1.18 -0.38 3.83
CA THR A 137 2.47 -1.04 4.05
C THR A 137 2.62 -2.31 3.23
N THR A 138 3.83 -2.56 2.75
CA THR A 138 4.21 -3.82 2.08
C THR A 138 4.88 -4.80 3.04
N GLY A 139 4.87 -4.51 4.35
CA GLY A 139 5.58 -5.28 5.36
C GLY A 139 4.87 -5.22 6.71
N ARG A 140 5.64 -5.29 7.81
CA ARG A 140 5.09 -5.33 9.17
C ARG A 140 4.16 -4.14 9.44
N TRP A 141 2.92 -4.45 9.80
CA TRP A 141 1.82 -3.49 9.96
C TRP A 141 1.58 -3.07 11.40
N GLN A 142 2.15 -3.78 12.37
CA GLN A 142 1.96 -3.49 13.80
C GLN A 142 2.43 -2.07 14.17
N SER A 143 3.48 -1.55 13.50
CA SER A 143 3.91 -0.17 13.70
C SER A 143 2.91 0.87 13.19
N GLN A 144 2.10 0.50 12.19
CA GLN A 144 1.05 1.36 11.66
C GLN A 144 -0.15 1.44 12.60
N LEU A 145 -0.49 0.34 13.29
CA LEU A 145 -1.48 0.40 14.37
C LEU A 145 -1.10 1.44 15.43
N GLN A 146 0.15 1.40 15.92
CA GLN A 146 0.63 2.36 16.90
C GLN A 146 0.63 3.81 16.37
N SER A 147 0.77 3.99 15.05
CA SER A 147 0.63 5.29 14.39
C SER A 147 -0.82 5.80 14.44
N LEU A 148 -1.77 4.91 14.19
CA LEU A 148 -3.20 5.20 14.18
C LEU A 148 -3.79 5.37 15.61
N GLU A 149 -3.30 4.61 16.59
CA GLU A 149 -3.65 4.83 18.01
C GLU A 149 -3.18 6.20 18.52
N ARG A 150 -2.00 6.65 18.06
CA ARG A 150 -1.53 8.02 18.31
C ARG A 150 -2.41 9.05 17.62
N LEU A 151 -2.86 8.79 16.41
CA LEU A 151 -3.79 9.66 15.70
C LEU A 151 -5.09 9.84 16.48
N HIS A 152 -5.67 8.75 16.95
CA HIS A 152 -6.88 8.77 17.77
C HIS A 152 -6.70 9.62 19.04
N SER A 153 -5.63 9.36 19.79
CA SER A 153 -5.37 10.06 21.05
C SER A 153 -5.09 11.55 20.89
N HIS A 154 -4.47 11.99 19.78
CA HIS A 154 -4.08 13.40 19.59
C HIS A 154 -5.06 14.22 18.75
N PHE A 155 -5.79 13.59 17.84
CA PHE A 155 -6.65 14.27 16.87
C PHE A 155 -8.12 13.84 16.96
N GLY A 156 -8.44 12.87 17.82
CA GLY A 156 -9.82 12.43 18.07
C GLY A 156 -10.43 11.63 16.91
N ILE A 157 -9.61 11.15 15.97
CA ILE A 157 -10.10 10.32 14.85
C ILE A 157 -10.49 8.93 15.42
N PRO A 158 -11.74 8.47 15.27
CA PRO A 158 -12.17 7.16 15.73
C PRO A 158 -11.35 6.02 15.10
N LEU A 159 -11.00 5.01 15.89
CA LEU A 159 -10.21 3.88 15.40
C LEU A 159 -10.96 3.03 14.35
N GLU A 160 -12.28 2.98 14.43
CA GLU A 160 -13.17 2.35 13.44
C GLU A 160 -13.21 3.06 12.07
N GLN A 161 -12.66 4.28 12.01
CA GLN A 161 -12.45 5.05 10.78
C GLN A 161 -11.02 4.90 10.26
N CYS A 162 -10.23 4.00 10.85
CA CYS A 162 -8.84 3.79 10.49
C CYS A 162 -8.63 2.38 9.93
N ALA A 163 -7.86 2.28 8.85
CA ALA A 163 -7.46 0.99 8.30
C ALA A 163 -5.97 0.95 7.93
N VAL A 164 -5.38 -0.24 7.96
CA VAL A 164 -4.06 -0.53 7.41
C VAL A 164 -4.22 -1.46 6.22
N ILE A 165 -3.77 -1.02 5.04
CA ILE A 165 -3.82 -1.82 3.81
C ILE A 165 -2.48 -2.51 3.58
N LEU A 166 -2.54 -3.82 3.37
CA LEU A 166 -1.42 -4.70 3.08
C LEU A 166 -1.40 -5.07 1.61
N SER A 167 -0.19 -5.18 1.04
CA SER A 167 -0.04 -5.65 -0.34
C SER A 167 -0.48 -7.11 -0.50
N GLU A 168 -0.22 -7.91 0.54
CA GLU A 168 -0.67 -9.28 0.69
C GLU A 168 -0.90 -9.56 2.19
N ARG A 169 -1.80 -10.47 2.50
CA ARG A 169 -2.10 -10.91 3.86
C ARG A 169 -1.62 -12.35 4.01
N ASP A 170 -0.80 -12.62 5.01
CA ASP A 170 -0.40 -14.00 5.33
C ASP A 170 -1.27 -14.60 6.45
N GLN A 171 -1.13 -15.92 6.68
CA GLN A 171 -1.90 -16.61 7.73
C GLN A 171 -1.57 -16.11 9.16
N GLN A 172 -0.41 -15.48 9.37
CA GLN A 172 -0.07 -14.90 10.66
C GLN A 172 -0.76 -13.55 10.85
N ASP A 173 -0.96 -12.78 9.78
CA ASP A 173 -1.72 -11.54 9.79
C ASP A 173 -3.18 -11.80 10.20
N ASP A 174 -3.82 -12.84 9.67
CA ASP A 174 -5.20 -13.21 10.04
C ASP A 174 -5.35 -13.57 11.53
N GLN A 175 -4.35 -14.25 12.11
CA GLN A 175 -4.37 -14.64 13.53
C GLN A 175 -4.18 -13.45 14.48
N HIS A 176 -3.44 -12.43 14.06
CA HIS A 176 -3.18 -11.23 14.86
C HIS A 176 -4.24 -10.14 14.65
N ALA A 177 -4.79 -10.00 13.43
CA ALA A 177 -5.90 -9.08 13.15
C ALA A 177 -7.18 -9.51 13.89
N GLY A 178 -7.41 -10.82 14.06
CA GLY A 178 -8.52 -11.36 14.85
C GLY A 178 -8.43 -11.12 16.36
N GLN A 179 -7.34 -10.51 16.87
CA GLN A 179 -7.13 -10.25 18.29
C GLN A 179 -6.98 -8.75 18.56
N MET A 180 -8.05 -8.15 19.11
CA MET A 180 -8.02 -6.92 19.94
C MET A 180 -7.75 -5.55 19.30
N HIS A 181 -7.99 -5.35 18.00
CA HIS A 181 -7.84 -4.00 17.42
C HIS A 181 -9.13 -3.52 16.76
N THR A 182 -9.59 -2.31 17.13
CA THR A 182 -10.71 -1.58 16.50
C THR A 182 -10.33 -1.03 15.11
N ILE A 183 -9.05 -1.14 14.73
CA ILE A 183 -8.50 -0.73 13.44
C ILE A 183 -8.56 -1.93 12.49
N ASP A 184 -9.10 -1.74 11.30
CA ASP A 184 -9.15 -2.78 10.28
C ASP A 184 -7.79 -2.99 9.61
N VAL A 185 -7.41 -4.24 9.36
CA VAL A 185 -6.16 -4.60 8.66
C VAL A 185 -6.52 -5.41 7.45
N LEU A 186 -6.41 -4.85 6.26
CA LEU A 186 -7.05 -5.35 5.04
C LEU A 186 -6.01 -5.63 3.95
N ALA A 187 -6.23 -6.65 3.13
CA ALA A 187 -5.56 -6.75 1.84
C ALA A 187 -6.09 -5.66 0.89
N ILE A 188 -5.27 -5.23 -0.08
CA ILE A 188 -5.71 -4.24 -1.09
C ILE A 188 -7.00 -4.66 -1.82
N THR A 189 -7.27 -5.95 -1.96
CA THR A 189 -8.49 -6.46 -2.59
C THR A 189 -9.76 -6.08 -1.84
N GLU A 190 -9.69 -5.97 -0.52
CA GLU A 190 -10.82 -5.69 0.39
C GLU A 190 -11.10 -4.19 0.54
N LEU A 191 -10.26 -3.32 -0.05
CA LEU A 191 -10.35 -1.86 0.14
C LEU A 191 -11.69 -1.27 -0.31
N GLU A 192 -12.24 -1.71 -1.44
CA GLU A 192 -13.49 -1.15 -1.98
C GLU A 192 -14.68 -1.53 -1.09
N ASP A 193 -14.80 -2.81 -0.73
CA ASP A 193 -15.84 -3.31 0.16
C ASP A 193 -15.81 -2.57 1.51
N TRP A 194 -14.62 -2.33 2.06
CA TRP A 194 -14.48 -1.56 3.30
C TRP A 194 -14.90 -0.09 3.13
N LEU A 195 -14.59 0.55 2.01
CA LEU A 195 -15.06 1.93 1.76
C LEU A 195 -16.59 2.00 1.67
N ASP A 196 -17.23 1.02 1.03
CA ASP A 196 -18.68 0.92 0.96
C ASP A 196 -19.31 0.79 2.36
N GLU A 197 -18.72 -0.03 3.24
CA GLU A 197 -19.15 -0.18 4.63
C GLU A 197 -19.06 1.14 5.41
N GLN A 198 -17.97 1.90 5.22
CA GLN A 198 -17.76 3.16 5.91
C GLN A 198 -18.72 4.26 5.43
N ILE A 199 -19.06 4.29 4.15
CA ILE A 199 -20.10 5.17 3.57
C ILE A 199 -21.48 4.76 4.10
N TYR A 200 -21.81 3.47 4.11
CA TYR A 200 -23.09 3.01 4.65
C TYR A 200 -23.25 3.41 6.12
N ALA A 201 -22.18 3.26 6.92
CA ALA A 201 -22.18 3.67 8.32
C ALA A 201 -22.36 5.19 8.51
N SER A 202 -21.90 6.05 7.58
CA SER A 202 -22.17 7.50 7.68
C SER A 202 -23.65 7.81 7.48
N THR A 203 -24.31 7.15 6.53
CA THR A 203 -25.73 7.37 6.23
C THR A 203 -26.69 6.87 7.32
N THR A 204 -26.32 5.80 8.03
CA THR A 204 -27.22 5.19 9.04
C THR A 204 -27.29 6.01 10.33
N THR A 205 -26.22 6.75 10.65
CA THR A 205 -26.10 7.53 11.88
C THR A 205 -27.05 8.75 11.91
N GLU A 206 -27.62 9.15 10.77
CA GLU A 206 -28.62 10.24 10.69
C GLU A 206 -30.04 9.84 11.15
N THR A 207 -30.33 8.56 11.36
CA THR A 207 -31.71 8.09 11.60
C THR A 207 -32.15 8.10 13.07
N GLU A 208 -31.26 8.42 14.02
CA GLU A 208 -31.57 8.43 15.46
C GLU A 208 -31.47 9.84 16.07
N LEU A 209 -32.35 10.76 15.65
CA LEU A 209 -32.72 11.88 16.50
C LEU A 209 -33.96 11.46 17.32
N PRO A 210 -33.86 11.34 18.66
CA PRO A 210 -35.05 11.14 19.47
C PRO A 210 -35.96 12.35 19.29
N GLU A 211 -37.23 12.10 18.94
CA GLU A 211 -38.27 13.12 18.97
C GLU A 211 -38.18 13.85 20.32
N ALA A 212 -37.75 15.11 20.27
CA ALA A 212 -37.78 15.97 21.43
C ALA A 212 -39.25 16.06 21.86
N VAL A 213 -39.57 15.33 22.94
CA VAL A 213 -40.84 15.44 23.65
C VAL A 213 -40.89 16.86 24.23
N TYR A 214 -41.44 17.80 23.45
CA TYR A 214 -41.91 19.06 23.98
C TYR A 214 -43.18 18.76 24.79
N LYS A 215 -43.06 18.83 26.11
CA LYS A 215 -44.18 19.02 27.04
C LYS A 215 -44.08 20.41 27.64
#